data_AF-A0A8B5VY17-F1
#
_entry.id   AF-A0A8B5VY17-F1
#
_cell.length_a   1.000
_cell.length_b   1.000
_cell.length_c   1.000
_cell.angle_alpha   90.00
_cell.angle_beta   90.00
_cell.angle_gamma   90.00
#
_symmetry.space_group_name_H-M   'P 1'
#
loop_
_entity.id
_entity.type
_entity.pdbx_description
1 polymer ?
#
loop_
_entity_poly.entity_id
_entity_poly.type
_entity_poly.pdbx_seq_one_letter_code
_entity_poly.pdbx_strand_id
1 'polypeptide(L)'
;MKDFNEVILVLEVHKGLGHAYKKAIETENSTQWKKNPIYNSKKELISNELKPSWNGNHVHVAVVNSDDMDRLTISIISHTLPNLLEITSWYERMGATVTYKKII
;
A
#
# COMPACT_ATOMS: atom_id res chain seq x y z
N MET A 1 -1.67 7.58 17.58
CA MET A 1 -1.46 6.18 18.03
C MET A 1 0.04 5.88 18.10
N LYS A 2 0.49 4.98 18.99
CA LYS A 2 1.91 4.57 19.15
C LYS A 2 2.17 3.13 18.68
N ASP A 3 1.40 2.68 17.69
CA ASP A 3 1.41 1.29 17.21
C ASP A 3 1.69 1.18 15.70
N PHE A 4 1.67 2.32 15.01
CA PHE A 4 1.89 2.41 13.58
C PHE A 4 2.92 3.48 13.25
N ASN A 5 3.75 3.15 12.28
CA ASN A 5 4.53 4.10 11.52
C ASN A 5 3.64 4.65 10.40
N GLU A 6 3.80 5.93 10.07
CA GLU A 6 2.89 6.66 9.19
C GLU A 6 3.70 7.49 8.18
N VAL A 7 3.30 7.47 6.90
CA VAL A 7 3.84 8.35 5.85
C VAL A 7 2.68 8.88 5.01
N ILE A 8 2.76 10.16 4.62
CA ILE A 8 1.86 10.74 3.61
C ILE A 8 2.72 11.22 2.43
N LEU A 9 2.41 10.71 1.25
CA LEU A 9 3.01 11.12 -0.01
C LEU A 9 2.02 11.88 -0.89
N VAL A 10 2.55 12.69 -1.78
CA VAL A 10 1.81 13.39 -2.82
C VAL A 10 2.33 12.99 -4.19
N LEU A 11 1.44 12.73 -5.13
CA LEU A 11 1.76 12.44 -6.53
C LEU A 11 0.81 13.21 -7.45
N GLU A 12 1.32 13.81 -8.51
CA GLU A 12 0.50 14.44 -9.54
C GLU A 12 0.36 13.51 -10.75
N VAL A 13 -0.85 13.39 -11.27
CA VAL A 13 -1.18 12.57 -12.44
C VAL A 13 -2.01 13.37 -13.43
N HIS A 14 -2.08 12.92 -14.68
CA HIS A 14 -2.91 13.60 -15.66
C HIS A 14 -4.37 13.70 -15.21
N LYS A 15 -4.96 14.85 -15.54
CA LYS A 15 -6.38 15.14 -15.26
C LYS A 15 -7.29 14.00 -15.73
N GLY A 16 -8.23 13.63 -14.86
CA GLY A 16 -9.19 12.56 -15.11
C GLY A 16 -8.67 11.15 -14.76
N LEU A 17 -7.37 10.98 -14.50
CA LEU A 17 -6.81 9.69 -14.09
C LEU A 17 -6.76 9.51 -12.58
N GLY A 18 -6.99 10.55 -11.76
CA GLY A 18 -6.80 10.48 -10.31
C GLY A 18 -7.57 9.33 -9.64
N HIS A 19 -8.82 9.10 -10.05
CA HIS A 19 -9.64 8.00 -9.53
C HIS A 19 -9.17 6.62 -10.01
N ALA A 20 -8.63 6.52 -11.22
CA ALA A 20 -8.06 5.28 -11.74
C ALA A 20 -6.81 4.88 -10.95
N TYR A 21 -5.92 5.84 -10.69
CA TYR A 21 -4.75 5.63 -9.85
C TYR A 21 -5.11 5.29 -8.41
N LYS A 22 -6.08 6.01 -7.80
CA LYS A 22 -6.61 5.67 -6.47
C LYS A 22 -7.03 4.20 -6.41
N LYS A 23 -7.84 3.75 -7.37
CA LYS A 23 -8.33 2.36 -7.40
C LYS A 23 -7.20 1.35 -7.56
N ALA A 24 -6.24 1.61 -8.44
CA ALA A 24 -5.10 0.72 -8.64
C ALA A 24 -4.27 0.60 -7.35
N ILE A 25 -3.87 1.72 -6.77
CA ILE A 25 -3.03 1.78 -5.55
C ILE A 25 -3.72 1.09 -4.38
N GLU A 26 -4.99 1.41 -4.11
CA GLU A 26 -5.73 0.81 -2.99
C GLU A 26 -5.94 -0.69 -3.22
N THR A 27 -6.13 -1.15 -4.45
CA THR A 27 -6.27 -2.58 -4.76
C THR A 27 -4.96 -3.33 -4.55
N GLU A 28 -3.83 -2.80 -5.02
CA GLU A 28 -2.50 -3.39 -4.83
C GLU A 28 -2.13 -3.53 -3.35
N ASN A 29 -2.60 -2.60 -2.53
CA ASN A 29 -2.35 -2.55 -1.08
C ASN A 29 -3.51 -3.09 -0.23
N SER A 30 -4.51 -3.68 -0.87
CA SER A 30 -5.62 -4.33 -0.18
C SER A 30 -5.25 -5.74 0.30
N THR A 31 -6.07 -6.29 1.18
CA THR A 31 -5.96 -7.69 1.61
C THR A 31 -6.02 -8.63 0.42
N GLN A 32 -4.92 -9.35 0.17
CA GLN A 32 -4.83 -10.32 -0.93
C GLN A 32 -5.24 -11.70 -0.42
N TRP A 33 -5.98 -12.44 -1.23
CA TRP A 33 -6.27 -13.84 -0.95
C TRP A 33 -5.09 -14.70 -1.41
N LYS A 34 -4.39 -15.33 -0.46
CA LYS A 34 -3.25 -16.20 -0.77
C LYS A 34 -3.58 -17.64 -0.41
N LYS A 35 -3.18 -18.56 -1.28
CA LYS A 35 -3.14 -20.00 -0.99
C LYS A 35 -2.09 -20.23 0.10
N ASN A 36 -2.46 -20.91 1.18
CA ASN A 36 -1.56 -21.23 2.28
C ASN A 36 -1.28 -22.74 2.31
N PRO A 37 -0.33 -23.24 1.49
CA PRO A 37 -0.03 -24.66 1.42
C PRO A 37 0.70 -25.13 2.69
N ILE A 38 0.05 -26.00 3.44
CA ILE A 38 0.59 -26.66 4.63
C ILE A 38 0.98 -28.08 4.23
N TYR A 39 2.23 -28.48 4.49
CA TYR A 39 2.75 -29.81 4.18
C TYR A 39 3.02 -30.62 5.45
N ASN A 40 2.93 -31.94 5.36
CA ASN A 40 3.37 -32.84 6.42
C ASN A 40 4.90 -33.02 6.41
N SER A 41 5.43 -33.77 7.37
CA SER A 41 6.86 -34.09 7.46
C SER A 41 7.41 -34.85 6.24
N LYS A 42 6.54 -35.47 5.44
CA LYS A 42 6.87 -36.17 4.18
C LYS A 42 6.71 -35.29 2.93
N LYS A 43 6.47 -33.99 3.09
CA LYS A 43 6.19 -33.01 2.02
C LYS A 43 4.91 -33.28 1.22
N GLU A 44 3.96 -34.02 1.77
CA GLU A 44 2.63 -34.18 1.17
C GLU A 44 1.73 -33.03 1.63
N LEU A 45 0.90 -32.50 0.72
CA LEU A 45 0.01 -31.36 0.99
C LEU A 45 -1.13 -31.77 1.94
N ILE A 46 -1.20 -31.15 3.11
CA ILE A 46 -2.27 -31.36 4.11
C ILE A 46 -3.43 -30.37 3.88
N SER A 47 -3.12 -29.11 3.58
CA SER A 47 -4.13 -28.06 3.39
C SER A 47 -3.61 -27.00 2.43
N ASN A 48 -4.51 -26.37 1.69
CA ASN A 48 -4.20 -25.27 0.78
C ASN A 48 -5.32 -24.23 0.74
N GLU A 49 -5.97 -24.03 1.88
CA GLU A 49 -7.07 -23.07 2.00
C GLU A 49 -6.63 -21.66 1.60
N LEU A 50 -7.51 -20.96 0.89
CA LEU A 50 -7.37 -19.54 0.61
C LEU A 50 -7.65 -18.76 1.90
N LYS A 51 -6.66 -18.00 2.36
CA LYS A 51 -6.80 -17.13 3.52
C LYS A 51 -6.51 -15.67 3.14
N PRO A 52 -7.23 -14.70 3.71
CA PRO A 52 -6.88 -13.30 3.57
C PRO A 52 -5.51 -13.06 4.21
N SER A 53 -4.60 -12.46 3.46
CA SER A 53 -3.25 -12.11 3.89
C SER A 53 -3.07 -10.60 3.80
N TRP A 54 -2.65 -10.01 4.91
CA TRP A 54 -2.27 -8.61 4.97
C TRP A 54 -0.76 -8.50 4.77
N ASN A 55 -0.32 -7.64 3.86
CA ASN A 55 1.11 -7.42 3.59
C ASN A 55 1.80 -6.55 4.67
N GLY A 56 1.04 -6.08 5.67
CA GLY A 56 1.52 -5.27 6.78
C GLY A 56 1.42 -3.76 6.53
N ASN A 57 1.02 -3.33 5.34
CA ASN A 57 0.76 -1.93 5.00
C ASN A 57 -0.73 -1.72 4.75
N HIS A 58 -1.26 -0.58 5.20
CA HIS A 58 -2.57 -0.10 4.76
C HIS A 58 -2.38 1.21 4.02
N VAL A 59 -3.03 1.33 2.86
CA VAL A 59 -2.94 2.51 2.02
C VAL A 59 -4.33 3.07 1.75
N HIS A 60 -4.46 4.37 1.92
CA HIS A 60 -5.63 5.13 1.52
C HIS A 60 -5.19 6.26 0.59
N VAL A 61 -5.94 6.48 -0.50
CA VAL A 61 -5.64 7.54 -1.46
C VAL A 61 -6.80 8.52 -1.56
N ALA A 62 -6.51 9.79 -1.31
CA ALA A 62 -7.43 10.89 -1.60
C ALA A 62 -7.05 11.54 -2.94
N VAL A 63 -8.06 11.95 -3.72
CA VAL A 63 -7.89 12.61 -5.01
C VAL A 63 -8.43 14.03 -4.90
N VAL A 64 -7.64 15.01 -5.31
CA VAL A 64 -8.07 16.39 -5.52
C VAL A 64 -7.91 16.69 -7.00
N ASN A 65 -9.03 16.91 -7.68
CA ASN A 65 -9.01 17.27 -9.09
C ASN A 65 -8.65 18.75 -9.22
N SER A 66 -7.72 19.08 -10.12
CA SER A 66 -7.38 20.45 -10.50
C SER A 66 -7.65 20.68 -11.99
N ASP A 67 -7.44 21.91 -12.44
CA ASP A 67 -7.70 22.28 -13.83
C ASP A 67 -6.73 21.61 -14.82
N ASP A 68 -5.47 21.42 -14.42
CA ASP A 68 -4.41 20.87 -15.28
C ASP A 68 -4.01 19.42 -14.93
N MET A 69 -3.92 19.09 -13.65
CA MET A 69 -3.48 17.78 -13.14
C MET A 69 -4.33 17.34 -11.95
N ASP A 70 -4.54 16.04 -11.79
CA ASP A 70 -5.14 15.50 -10.56
C ASP A 70 -4.03 15.25 -9.53
N ARG A 71 -4.27 15.64 -8.28
CA ARG A 71 -3.32 15.42 -7.18
C ARG A 71 -3.80 14.28 -6.28
N LEU A 72 -2.93 13.30 -6.10
CA LEU A 72 -3.12 12.17 -5.19
C LEU A 72 -2.43 12.45 -3.86
N THR A 73 -3.12 12.20 -2.77
CA THR A 73 -2.53 12.14 -1.42
C THR A 73 -2.61 10.69 -0.94
N ILE A 74 -1.46 10.04 -0.86
CA ILE A 74 -1.30 8.62 -0.51
C ILE A 74 -0.91 8.54 0.96
N SER A 75 -1.81 8.06 1.80
CA SER A 75 -1.57 7.86 3.24
C SER A 75 -1.27 6.39 3.49
N ILE A 76 -0.11 6.10 4.10
CA ILE A 76 0.37 4.74 4.37
C ILE A 76 0.59 4.59 5.88
N ILE A 77 0.06 3.50 6.43
CA ILE A 77 0.38 3.05 7.79
C ILE A 77 0.94 1.64 7.78
N SER A 78 1.88 1.36 8.67
CA SER A 78 2.49 0.04 8.84
C SER A 78 2.90 -0.21 10.29
N HIS A 79 2.73 -1.45 10.75
CA HIS A 79 3.25 -1.88 12.05
C HIS A 79 4.78 -1.95 12.06
N THR A 80 5.41 -2.24 10.92
CA THR A 80 6.87 -2.39 10.84
C THR A 80 7.49 -1.25 10.05
N LEU A 81 8.57 -0.69 10.59
CA LEU A 81 9.32 0.37 9.93
C LEU A 81 9.91 -0.08 8.58
N PRO A 82 10.52 -1.28 8.43
CA PRO A 82 11.05 -1.73 7.14
C PRO A 82 9.99 -1.75 6.03
N ASN A 83 8.80 -2.28 6.29
CA ASN A 83 7.72 -2.32 5.30
C ASN A 83 7.30 -0.93 4.86
N LEU A 84 7.25 0.03 5.81
CA LEU A 84 6.90 1.41 5.50
C LEU A 84 7.98 2.08 4.64
N LEU A 85 9.26 1.87 4.95
CA LEU A 85 10.34 2.48 4.20
C LEU A 85 10.42 1.91 2.77
N GLU A 86 10.27 0.60 2.61
CA GLU A 86 10.31 -0.04 1.29
C GLU A 86 9.21 0.50 0.36
N ILE A 87 7.96 0.57 0.84
CA ILE A 87 6.84 1.07 0.05
C ILE A 87 6.97 2.58 -0.21
N THR A 88 7.43 3.36 0.78
CA THR A 88 7.68 4.80 0.63
C THR A 88 8.71 5.04 -0.47
N SER A 89 9.86 4.35 -0.42
CA SER A 89 10.91 4.48 -1.43
C SER A 89 10.46 4.00 -2.81
N TRP A 90 9.53 3.05 -2.90
CA TRP A 90 8.92 2.69 -4.18
C TRP A 90 8.11 3.85 -4.77
N TYR A 91 7.21 4.46 -4.00
CA TYR A 91 6.43 5.61 -4.47
C TYR A 91 7.30 6.83 -4.78
N GLU A 92 8.35 7.09 -3.99
CA GLU A 92 9.32 8.17 -4.28
C GLU A 92 10.00 7.95 -5.64
N ARG A 93 10.40 6.71 -5.97
CA ARG A 93 10.94 6.38 -7.31
C ARG A 93 9.91 6.55 -8.43
N MET A 94 8.62 6.44 -8.14
CA MET A 94 7.53 6.70 -9.08
C MET A 94 7.18 8.19 -9.19
N GLY A 95 7.91 9.07 -8.50
CA GLY A 95 7.75 10.53 -8.56
C GLY A 95 6.89 11.12 -7.44
N ALA A 96 6.50 10.33 -6.44
CA ALA A 96 5.79 10.86 -5.28
C ALA A 96 6.74 11.60 -4.33
N THR A 97 6.23 12.62 -3.64
CA THR A 97 6.99 13.39 -2.65
C THR A 97 6.42 13.14 -1.26
N VAL A 98 7.27 12.82 -0.29
CA VAL A 98 6.88 12.69 1.11
C VAL A 98 6.60 14.07 1.70
N THR A 99 5.41 14.23 2.28
CA THR A 99 4.97 15.48 2.94
C THR A 99 4.85 15.33 4.45
N TYR A 100 4.70 14.09 4.92
CA TYR A 100 4.65 13.77 6.35
C TYR A 100 5.26 12.40 6.59
N LYS A 101 5.97 12.27 7.71
CA LYS A 101 6.55 11.01 8.17
C LYS A 101 6.61 10.98 9.68
N LYS A 102 6.13 9.89 10.27
CA LYS A 102 6.21 9.62 11.70
C LYS A 102 6.59 8.15 11.90
N ILE A 103 7.64 7.96 12.69
CA ILE A 103 8.18 6.65 13.07
C ILE A 103 8.01 6.52 14.58
N ILE A 104 7.66 5.33 15.05
CA ILE A 104 7.52 5.01 16.47
C ILE A 104 8.77 4.36 17.05
#